data_AF-A0A7C4E6I7-F1
#
_entry.id   AF-A0A7C4E6I7-F1
#
_cell.length_a   1.000
_cell.length_b   1.000
_cell.length_c   1.000
_cell.angle_alpha   90.00
_cell.angle_beta   90.00
_cell.angle_gamma   90.00
#
_symmetry.space_group_name_H-M   'P 1'
#
loop_
_entity.id
_entity.type
_entity.pdbx_description
1 polymer ?
#
loop_
_entity_poly.entity_id
_entity_poly.type
_entity_poly.pdbx_seq_one_letter_code
_entity_poly.pdbx_strand_id
1 'polypeptide(L)'
;MSSLNTFLFGIYPYICTAVFLIGSLIRFDRDPYTWKSDSSQMLRTGQLRLGSNLFHIGILGIFFGHFVGLLTPVPVWHAIGVEAPAKQMLAIVAGGIFGLLMLVGLAILMQRRYSEPRIRATTTAMDWVVLWLLLIQLLLGLFSITVSWQHRDGAEMIKLMTWAQHIATFRTDAAAYVADVAPVFKLHLVLGMTIFLVFPFSRLVHIWSGFASLAYLTRAYQVVRARR
;
A
#
# COMPACT_ATOMS: atom_id res chain seq x y z
N MET A 1 26.77 8.91 7.48
CA MET A 1 25.32 8.63 7.64
C MET A 1 25.04 8.26 9.09
N SER A 2 23.91 8.68 9.66
CA SER A 2 23.56 8.34 11.06
C SER A 2 23.12 6.87 11.18
N SER A 3 23.36 6.26 12.34
CA SER A 3 22.91 4.88 12.63
C SER A 3 21.41 4.71 12.48
N LEU A 4 20.64 5.76 12.81
CA LEU A 4 19.18 5.78 12.65
C LEU A 4 18.75 5.68 11.18
N ASN A 5 19.42 6.40 10.27
CA ASN A 5 19.10 6.33 8.84
C ASN A 5 19.38 4.93 8.28
N THR A 6 20.51 4.34 8.65
CA THR A 6 20.87 2.97 8.27
C THR A 6 19.85 1.95 8.79
N PHE A 7 19.42 2.08 10.04
CA PHE A 7 18.39 1.22 10.60
C PHE A 7 17.07 1.35 9.84
N LEU A 8 16.52 2.56 9.72
CA LEU A 8 15.19 2.79 9.15
C LEU A 8 15.11 2.48 7.64
N PHE A 9 16.17 2.73 6.88
CA PHE A 9 16.13 2.64 5.41
C PHE A 9 17.00 1.53 4.83
N GLY A 10 17.78 0.84 5.67
CA GLY A 10 18.64 -0.28 5.25
C GLY A 10 18.30 -1.60 5.94
N ILE A 11 17.81 -1.61 7.18
CA ILE A 11 17.53 -2.84 7.96
C ILE A 11 16.04 -3.08 8.13
N TYR A 12 15.32 -2.06 8.62
CA TYR A 12 13.89 -2.12 8.91
C TYR A 12 13.04 -2.64 7.74
N PRO A 13 13.31 -2.27 6.46
CA PRO A 13 12.55 -2.82 5.34
C PRO A 13 12.61 -4.35 5.23
N TYR A 14 13.75 -4.96 5.54
CA TYR A 14 13.89 -6.42 5.52
C TYR A 14 13.15 -7.09 6.69
N ILE A 15 13.11 -6.46 7.87
CA ILE A 15 12.31 -6.93 9.00
C ILE A 15 10.83 -6.92 8.61
N CYS A 16 10.35 -5.79 8.07
CA CYS A 16 8.97 -5.65 7.61
C CYS A 16 8.60 -6.70 6.55
N THR A 17 9.44 -6.88 5.53
CA THR A 17 9.18 -7.85 4.46
C THR A 17 9.24 -9.29 4.98
N ALA A 18 10.18 -9.64 5.87
CA ALA A 18 10.26 -10.97 6.46
C ALA A 18 9.00 -11.29 7.27
N VAL A 19 8.56 -10.38 8.14
CA VAL A 19 7.32 -10.54 8.93
C VAL A 19 6.11 -10.60 8.02
N PHE A 20 6.03 -9.74 7.00
CA PHE A 20 4.97 -9.73 6.01
C PHE A 20 4.80 -11.10 5.33
N LEU A 21 5.88 -11.66 4.78
CA LEU A 21 5.85 -12.92 4.04
C LEU A 21 5.63 -14.11 4.96
N ILE A 22 6.45 -14.26 6.00
CA ILE A 22 6.41 -15.41 6.90
C ILE A 22 5.12 -15.37 7.74
N GLY A 23 4.73 -14.21 8.25
CA GLY A 23 3.49 -14.06 9.01
C GLY A 23 2.25 -14.34 8.15
N SER A 24 2.25 -13.94 6.88
CA SER A 24 1.17 -14.28 5.95
C SER A 24 1.10 -15.78 5.71
N LEU A 25 2.24 -16.43 5.46
CA LEU A 25 2.30 -17.87 5.24
C LEU A 25 1.80 -18.66 6.47
N ILE A 26 2.31 -18.32 7.67
CA ILE A 26 1.91 -18.99 8.91
C ILE A 26 0.41 -18.86 9.14
N ARG A 27 -0.16 -17.66 8.96
CA ARG A 27 -1.60 -17.44 9.15
C ARG A 27 -2.44 -18.16 8.10
N PHE A 28 -1.96 -18.24 6.87
CA PHE A 28 -2.64 -18.97 5.79
C PHE A 28 -2.70 -20.48 6.09
N ASP A 29 -1.59 -21.06 6.54
CA ASP A 29 -1.49 -22.50 6.81
C ASP A 29 -2.15 -22.91 8.12
N ARG A 30 -1.98 -22.13 9.21
CA ARG A 30 -2.48 -22.50 10.54
C ARG A 30 -3.88 -22.00 10.84
N ASP A 31 -4.24 -20.81 10.36
CA ASP A 31 -5.44 -20.09 10.79
C ASP A 31 -6.37 -19.67 9.62
N PRO A 32 -6.71 -20.58 8.68
CA PRO A 32 -7.48 -20.22 7.48
C PRO A 32 -8.86 -19.65 7.78
N TYR A 33 -9.47 -19.97 8.93
CA TYR A 33 -10.77 -19.41 9.34
C TYR A 33 -10.72 -17.91 9.67
N THR A 34 -9.53 -17.39 9.97
CA THR A 34 -9.28 -15.96 10.18
C THR A 34 -8.93 -15.24 8.88
N TRP A 35 -8.74 -15.95 7.77
CA TRP A 35 -8.34 -15.40 6.48
C TRP A 35 -9.57 -14.94 5.67
N LYS A 36 -10.03 -13.72 5.96
CA LYS A 36 -11.26 -13.18 5.36
C LYS A 36 -11.20 -11.65 5.24
N SER A 37 -12.10 -11.11 4.42
CA SER A 37 -12.22 -9.66 4.20
C SER A 37 -13.00 -8.93 5.28
N ASP A 38 -13.62 -9.65 6.22
CA ASP A 38 -14.46 -9.11 7.30
C ASP A 38 -15.44 -8.03 6.82
N SER A 39 -16.29 -8.42 5.86
CA SER A 39 -17.31 -7.53 5.30
C SER A 39 -18.36 -7.17 6.36
N SER A 40 -18.64 -5.88 6.47
CA SER A 40 -19.71 -5.33 7.32
C SER A 40 -20.94 -4.89 6.52
N GLN A 41 -21.04 -5.30 5.24
CA GLN A 41 -22.11 -4.86 4.34
C GLN A 41 -23.49 -5.27 4.83
N MET A 42 -23.63 -6.53 5.27
CA MET A 42 -24.89 -7.07 5.77
C MET A 42 -25.45 -6.26 6.95
N LEU A 43 -24.58 -5.72 7.81
CA LEU A 43 -25.00 -4.94 8.98
C LEU A 43 -25.58 -3.58 8.58
N ARG A 44 -25.05 -2.98 7.50
CA ARG A 44 -25.51 -1.70 6.94
C ARG A 44 -24.99 -1.51 5.51
N THR A 45 -25.85 -1.67 4.50
CA THR A 45 -25.44 -1.46 3.10
C THR A 45 -25.11 0.01 2.82
N GLY A 46 -26.07 0.92 2.98
CA GLY A 46 -25.92 2.38 2.96
C GLY A 46 -24.74 2.94 2.15
N GLN A 47 -23.88 3.72 2.82
CA GLN A 47 -22.71 4.40 2.25
C GLN A 47 -21.58 3.46 1.79
N LEU A 48 -21.67 2.15 2.05
CA LEU A 48 -20.58 1.22 1.79
C LEU A 48 -20.25 1.14 0.31
N ARG A 49 -21.23 1.11 -0.59
CA ARG A 49 -20.98 0.97 -2.03
C ARG A 49 -20.11 2.10 -2.56
N LEU A 50 -20.47 3.35 -2.23
CA LEU A 50 -19.69 4.52 -2.65
C LEU A 50 -18.32 4.56 -1.96
N GLY A 51 -18.30 4.47 -0.63
CA GLY A 51 -17.04 4.56 0.13
C GLY A 51 -16.05 3.45 -0.22
N SER A 52 -16.54 2.21 -0.34
CA SER A 52 -15.72 1.05 -0.71
C SER A 52 -15.18 1.16 -2.13
N ASN A 53 -15.99 1.58 -3.11
CA ASN A 53 -15.51 1.70 -4.48
C ASN A 53 -14.47 2.82 -4.62
N LEU A 54 -14.74 4.01 -4.05
CA LEU A 54 -13.78 5.13 -4.07
C LEU A 54 -12.46 4.75 -3.41
N PHE A 55 -12.54 4.11 -2.24
CA PHE A 55 -11.36 3.64 -1.51
C PHE A 55 -10.56 2.62 -2.32
N HIS A 56 -11.21 1.56 -2.85
CA HIS A 56 -10.51 0.47 -3.53
C HIS A 56 -9.98 0.89 -4.90
N ILE A 57 -10.73 1.69 -5.68
CA ILE A 57 -10.24 2.23 -6.95
C ILE A 57 -9.03 3.13 -6.69
N GLY A 58 -9.11 4.01 -5.69
CA GLY A 58 -8.00 4.87 -5.29
C GLY A 58 -6.77 4.08 -4.86
N ILE A 59 -6.90 3.18 -3.88
CA ILE A 59 -5.76 2.44 -3.34
C ILE A 59 -5.14 1.48 -4.37
N LEU A 60 -5.93 0.87 -5.26
CA LEU A 60 -5.40 0.02 -6.33
C LEU A 60 -4.63 0.85 -7.37
N GLY A 61 -5.14 2.03 -7.76
CA GLY A 61 -4.42 2.95 -8.64
C GLY A 61 -3.10 3.40 -8.02
N ILE A 62 -3.09 3.75 -6.73
CA ILE A 62 -1.87 4.10 -5.99
C ILE A 62 -0.93 2.90 -5.92
N PHE A 63 -1.42 1.70 -5.59
CA PHE A 63 -0.61 0.50 -5.46
C PHE A 63 0.12 0.18 -6.77
N PHE A 64 -0.59 0.11 -7.89
CA PHE A 64 0.03 -0.18 -9.19
C PHE A 64 0.93 0.96 -9.67
N GLY A 65 0.56 2.21 -9.40
CA GLY A 65 1.42 3.37 -9.64
C GLY A 65 2.75 3.29 -8.89
N HIS A 66 2.73 2.89 -7.61
CA HIS A 66 3.94 2.67 -6.81
C HIS A 66 4.71 1.45 -7.29
N PHE A 67 4.04 0.32 -7.52
CA PHE A 67 4.66 -0.94 -7.91
C PHE A 67 5.43 -0.79 -9.23
N VAL A 68 4.74 -0.34 -10.29
CA VAL A 68 5.36 -0.11 -11.60
C VAL A 68 6.33 1.06 -11.53
N GLY A 69 5.96 2.15 -10.86
CA GLY A 69 6.76 3.36 -10.78
C GLY A 69 8.08 3.20 -10.04
N LEU A 70 8.13 2.44 -8.94
CA LEU A 70 9.34 2.26 -8.14
C LEU A 70 10.20 1.11 -8.64
N LEU A 71 9.59 -0.02 -9.00
CA LEU A 71 10.34 -1.26 -9.29
C LEU A 71 10.76 -1.40 -10.74
N THR A 72 10.16 -0.66 -11.67
CA THR A 72 10.63 -0.64 -13.07
C THR A 72 11.97 0.11 -13.14
N PRO A 73 13.06 -0.54 -13.60
CA PRO A 73 14.38 0.09 -13.67
C PRO A 73 14.39 1.35 -14.53
N VAL A 74 15.20 2.34 -14.13
CA VAL A 74 15.34 3.61 -14.88
C VAL A 74 15.67 3.40 -16.37
N PRO A 75 16.59 2.48 -16.76
CA PRO A 75 16.87 2.23 -18.17
C PRO A 75 15.65 1.76 -18.98
N VAL A 76 14.72 1.04 -18.36
CA VAL A 76 13.49 0.57 -19.03
C VAL A 76 12.58 1.75 -19.34
N TRP A 77 12.43 2.70 -18.41
CA TRP A 77 11.67 3.93 -18.64
C TRP A 77 12.26 4.76 -19.80
N HIS A 78 13.58 4.93 -19.82
CA HIS A 78 14.25 5.66 -20.90
C HIS A 78 14.09 4.94 -22.24
N ALA A 79 14.17 3.60 -22.27
CA ALA A 79 13.99 2.81 -23.49
C ALA A 79 12.58 2.95 -24.09
N ILE A 80 11.55 3.19 -23.27
CA ILE A 80 10.18 3.46 -23.74
C ILE A 80 9.87 4.96 -23.90
N GLY A 81 10.90 5.82 -23.88
CA GLY A 81 10.77 7.25 -24.12
C GLY A 81 10.21 8.06 -22.94
N VAL A 82 10.23 7.53 -21.72
CA VAL A 82 9.73 8.20 -20.51
C VAL A 82 10.89 8.67 -19.66
N GLU A 83 11.10 9.99 -19.62
CA GLU A 83 12.11 10.62 -18.78
C GLU A 83 11.64 10.81 -17.32
N ALA A 84 12.58 11.01 -16.40
CA ALA A 84 12.27 11.19 -14.97
C ALA A 84 11.30 12.34 -14.65
N PRO A 85 11.44 13.55 -15.24
CA PRO A 85 10.46 14.64 -15.06
C PRO A 85 9.04 14.25 -15.48
N ALA A 86 8.91 13.61 -16.64
CA ALA A 86 7.62 13.19 -17.19
C ALA A 86 6.96 12.11 -16.31
N LYS A 87 7.76 11.14 -15.87
CA LYS A 87 7.31 10.10 -14.93
C LYS A 87 6.87 10.69 -13.59
N GLN A 88 7.62 11.65 -13.05
CA GLN A 88 7.26 12.32 -11.81
C GLN A 88 5.95 13.10 -11.97
N MET A 89 5.77 13.80 -13.09
CA MET A 89 4.53 14.51 -13.37
C MET A 89 3.32 13.56 -13.48
N LEU A 90 3.51 12.42 -14.15
CA LEU A 90 2.50 11.37 -14.19
C LEU A 90 2.14 10.89 -12.77
N ALA A 91 3.14 10.64 -11.92
CA ALA A 91 2.92 10.22 -10.54
C ALA A 91 2.20 11.30 -9.72
N ILE A 92 2.52 12.58 -9.90
CA ILE A 92 1.85 13.70 -9.24
C ILE A 92 0.37 13.76 -9.65
N VAL A 93 0.07 13.73 -10.95
CA VAL A 93 -1.29 13.89 -11.45
C VAL A 93 -2.13 12.65 -11.14
N ALA A 94 -1.69 11.47 -11.58
CA ALA A 94 -2.42 10.23 -11.37
C ALA A 94 -2.48 9.87 -9.89
N GLY A 95 -1.36 10.00 -9.17
CA GLY A 95 -1.31 9.76 -7.72
C GLY A 95 -2.17 10.74 -6.94
N GLY A 96 -2.25 12.01 -7.35
CA GLY A 96 -3.17 12.99 -6.79
C GLY A 96 -4.64 12.60 -6.99
N ILE A 97 -5.03 12.22 -8.21
CA ILE A 97 -6.40 11.79 -8.53
C ILE A 97 -6.79 10.56 -7.70
N PHE A 98 -5.98 9.49 -7.76
CA PHE A 98 -6.27 8.26 -7.02
C PHE A 98 -6.16 8.45 -5.50
N GLY A 99 -5.25 9.31 -5.05
CA GLY A 99 -5.12 9.72 -3.65
C GLY A 99 -6.37 10.43 -3.12
N LEU A 100 -6.93 11.34 -3.89
CA LEU A 100 -8.18 12.03 -3.52
C LEU A 100 -9.37 11.06 -3.51
N LEU A 101 -9.49 10.18 -4.51
CA LEU A 101 -10.52 9.12 -4.50
C LEU A 101 -10.39 8.24 -3.25
N MET A 102 -9.17 7.79 -2.94
CA MET A 102 -8.90 7.01 -1.74
C MET A 102 -9.27 7.77 -0.47
N LEU A 103 -8.94 9.07 -0.38
CA LEU A 103 -9.19 9.90 0.80
C LEU A 103 -10.68 10.05 1.06
N VAL A 104 -11.46 10.38 0.02
CA VAL A 104 -12.92 10.49 0.14
C VAL A 104 -13.53 9.15 0.53
N GLY A 105 -13.11 8.05 -0.12
CA GLY A 105 -13.58 6.71 0.22
C GLY A 105 -13.25 6.33 1.66
N LEU A 106 -12.02 6.58 2.11
CA LEU A 106 -11.55 6.29 3.46
C LEU A 106 -12.31 7.11 4.50
N ALA A 107 -12.52 8.41 4.26
CA ALA A 107 -13.29 9.28 5.15
C ALA A 107 -14.73 8.77 5.31
N ILE A 108 -15.40 8.38 4.22
CA ILE A 108 -16.74 7.77 4.26
C ILE A 108 -16.73 6.47 5.09
N LEU A 109 -15.75 5.59 4.86
CA LEU A 109 -15.66 4.30 5.55
C LEU A 109 -15.36 4.44 7.05
N MET A 110 -14.48 5.39 7.41
CA MET A 110 -14.17 5.70 8.81
C MET A 110 -15.37 6.33 9.51
N GLN A 111 -16.03 7.31 8.88
CA GLN A 111 -17.26 7.91 9.42
C GLN A 111 -18.33 6.84 9.63
N ARG A 112 -18.57 5.97 8.64
CA ARG A 112 -19.51 4.86 8.75
C ARG A 112 -19.20 3.94 9.92
N ARG A 113 -17.92 3.59 10.14
CA ARG A 113 -17.48 2.72 11.23
C ARG A 113 -17.62 3.38 12.60
N TYR A 114 -17.48 4.70 12.67
CA TYR A 114 -17.67 5.49 13.89
C TYR A 114 -19.15 5.69 14.23
N SER A 115 -19.98 6.03 13.24
CA SER A 115 -21.34 6.51 13.45
C SER A 115 -22.41 5.41 13.50
N GLU A 116 -22.21 4.27 12.84
CA GLU A 116 -23.20 3.20 12.78
C GLU A 116 -23.05 2.23 13.98
N PRO A 117 -24.05 2.15 14.89
CA PRO A 117 -23.92 1.38 16.13
C PRO A 117 -23.58 -0.09 15.92
N ARG A 118 -24.16 -0.74 14.90
CA ARG A 118 -23.93 -2.17 14.62
C ARG A 118 -22.50 -2.46 14.18
N ILE A 119 -21.91 -1.55 13.39
CA ILE A 119 -20.54 -1.70 12.90
C ILE A 119 -19.57 -1.38 14.03
N ARG A 120 -19.83 -0.31 14.79
CA ARG A 120 -18.99 0.06 15.94
C ARG A 120 -18.96 -1.05 16.99
N ALA A 121 -20.08 -1.71 17.24
CA ALA A 121 -20.16 -2.82 18.18
C ALA A 121 -19.40 -4.09 17.74
N THR A 122 -19.12 -4.23 16.44
CA THR A 122 -18.46 -5.42 15.86
C THR A 122 -17.07 -5.11 15.29
N THR A 123 -16.57 -3.88 15.45
CA THR A 123 -15.23 -3.50 14.99
C THR A 123 -14.18 -3.94 15.99
N THR A 124 -13.02 -4.36 15.50
CA THR A 124 -11.88 -4.69 16.34
C THR A 124 -10.96 -3.48 16.53
N ALA A 125 -10.07 -3.53 17.53
CA ALA A 125 -9.02 -2.52 17.68
C ALA A 125 -8.10 -2.49 16.44
N MET A 126 -7.78 -3.65 15.87
CA MET A 126 -6.92 -3.74 14.70
C MET A 126 -7.55 -3.12 13.44
N ASP A 127 -8.88 -3.14 13.31
CA ASP A 127 -9.57 -2.40 12.24
C ASP A 127 -9.27 -0.90 12.30
N TRP A 128 -9.32 -0.31 13.51
CA TRP A 128 -9.01 1.11 13.70
C TRP A 128 -7.53 1.40 13.46
N VAL A 129 -6.63 0.55 13.95
CA VAL A 129 -5.18 0.68 13.70
C VAL A 129 -4.91 0.73 12.20
N VAL A 130 -5.45 -0.20 11.41
CA VAL A 130 -5.25 -0.20 9.95
C VAL A 130 -5.83 1.06 9.30
N LEU A 131 -7.05 1.47 9.68
CA LEU A 131 -7.67 2.65 9.06
C LEU A 131 -6.89 3.93 9.34
N TRP A 132 -6.40 4.13 10.57
CA TRP A 132 -5.57 5.28 10.90
C TRP A 132 -4.20 5.22 10.23
N LEU A 133 -3.56 4.06 10.19
CA LEU A 133 -2.29 3.88 9.47
C LEU A 133 -2.43 4.25 7.99
N LEU A 134 -3.50 3.77 7.34
CA LEU A 134 -3.77 4.08 5.93
C LEU A 134 -4.11 5.56 5.71
N LEU A 135 -4.84 6.19 6.63
CA LEU A 135 -5.16 7.61 6.54
C LEU A 135 -3.89 8.46 6.65
N ILE A 136 -3.05 8.21 7.66
CA ILE A 136 -1.81 8.96 7.86
C ILE A 136 -0.87 8.72 6.67
N GLN A 137 -0.74 7.48 6.20
CA GLN A 137 0.07 7.16 5.01
C GLN A 137 -0.40 7.94 3.78
N LEU A 138 -1.71 7.98 3.56
CA LEU A 138 -2.30 8.70 2.43
C LEU A 138 -2.07 10.21 2.54
N LEU A 139 -2.26 10.79 3.72
CA LEU A 139 -2.01 12.22 3.94
C LEU A 139 -0.54 12.58 3.73
N LEU A 140 0.40 11.74 4.20
CA LEU A 140 1.83 11.91 3.92
C LEU A 140 2.11 11.83 2.40
N GLY A 141 1.49 10.88 1.71
CA GLY A 141 1.62 10.72 0.26
C GLY A 141 1.11 11.95 -0.50
N LEU A 142 -0.10 12.42 -0.18
CA LEU A 142 -0.68 13.63 -0.77
C LEU A 142 0.14 14.88 -0.44
N PHE A 143 0.66 15.00 0.78
CA PHE A 143 1.52 16.12 1.15
C PHE A 143 2.85 16.08 0.36
N SER A 144 3.42 14.91 0.13
CA SER A 144 4.67 14.74 -0.65
C SER A 144 4.56 15.26 -2.09
N ILE A 145 3.35 15.33 -2.65
CA ILE A 145 3.09 15.93 -3.97
C ILE A 145 3.47 17.41 -3.97
N THR A 146 3.17 18.14 -2.89
CA THR A 146 3.50 19.57 -2.79
C THR A 146 5.01 19.82 -2.82
N VAL A 147 5.79 18.92 -2.22
CA VAL A 147 7.26 18.97 -2.22
C VAL A 147 7.81 18.56 -3.60
N SER A 148 7.25 17.51 -4.20
CA SER A 148 7.65 17.04 -5.54
C SER A 148 7.34 18.08 -6.62
N TRP A 149 6.27 18.87 -6.44
CA TRP A 149 5.90 19.95 -7.36
C TRP A 149 6.94 21.07 -7.45
N GLN A 150 7.75 21.25 -6.39
CA GLN A 150 8.84 22.22 -6.34
C GLN A 150 10.12 21.73 -7.03
N HIS A 151 10.27 20.40 -7.22
CA HIS A 151 11.47 19.75 -7.76
C HIS A 151 11.10 18.87 -8.96
N ARG A 152 10.70 19.49 -10.07
CA ARG A 152 10.11 18.78 -11.23
C ARG A 152 11.12 18.09 -12.15
N ASP A 153 12.39 18.20 -11.85
CA ASP A 153 13.51 17.58 -12.58
C ASP A 153 13.56 16.06 -12.39
N GLY A 154 12.81 15.49 -11.43
CA GLY A 154 12.72 14.05 -11.23
C GLY A 154 13.83 13.47 -10.35
N ALA A 155 14.75 14.29 -9.84
CA ALA A 155 15.88 13.82 -9.05
C ALA A 155 15.45 13.09 -7.77
N GLU A 156 14.49 13.67 -7.03
CA GLU A 156 13.92 13.03 -5.82
C GLU A 156 13.21 11.71 -6.18
N MET A 157 12.49 11.65 -7.30
CA MET A 157 11.89 10.40 -7.77
C MET A 157 12.95 9.32 -8.02
N ILE A 158 14.07 9.66 -8.67
CA ILE A 158 15.15 8.70 -8.97
C ILE A 158 15.80 8.18 -7.68
N LYS A 159 16.01 9.04 -6.68
CA LYS A 159 16.50 8.63 -5.35
C LYS A 159 15.58 7.57 -4.71
N LEU A 160 14.27 7.83 -4.69
CA LEU A 160 13.27 6.94 -4.11
C LEU A 160 13.15 5.61 -4.89
N MET A 161 13.18 5.67 -6.22
CA MET A 161 13.21 4.48 -7.08
C MET A 161 14.44 3.63 -6.80
N THR A 162 15.62 4.26 -6.73
CA THR A 162 16.89 3.55 -6.53
C THR A 162 16.92 2.89 -5.16
N TRP A 163 16.47 3.58 -4.10
CA TRP A 163 16.29 2.98 -2.78
C TRP A 163 15.39 1.74 -2.83
N ALA A 164 14.20 1.85 -3.44
CA ALA A 164 13.25 0.75 -3.51
C ALA A 164 13.82 -0.46 -4.28
N GLN A 165 14.49 -0.20 -5.40
CA GLN A 165 15.13 -1.23 -6.22
C GLN A 165 16.28 -1.91 -5.48
N HIS A 166 17.09 -1.16 -4.74
CA HIS A 166 18.19 -1.72 -3.94
C HIS A 166 17.66 -2.61 -2.81
N ILE A 167 16.60 -2.20 -2.11
CA ILE A 167 15.94 -3.06 -1.12
C ILE A 167 15.38 -4.33 -1.78
N ALA A 168 14.68 -4.20 -2.90
CA ALA A 168 14.07 -5.33 -3.60
C ALA A 168 15.09 -6.32 -4.19
N THR A 169 16.32 -5.85 -4.46
CA THR A 169 17.42 -6.65 -5.01
C THR A 169 18.52 -6.96 -3.99
N PHE A 170 18.26 -6.74 -2.69
CA PHE A 170 19.15 -7.08 -1.58
C PHE A 170 20.53 -6.41 -1.64
N ARG A 171 20.58 -5.15 -2.08
CA ARG A 171 21.81 -4.33 -2.17
C ARG A 171 22.01 -3.51 -0.89
N THR A 172 23.26 -3.42 -0.42
CA THR A 172 23.62 -2.98 0.94
C THR A 172 23.65 -1.46 1.15
N ASP A 173 23.59 -0.68 0.08
CA ASP A 173 23.76 0.78 0.06
C ASP A 173 22.45 1.56 -0.07
N ALA A 174 21.29 0.88 -0.02
CA ALA A 174 19.97 1.48 -0.21
C ALA A 174 19.77 2.76 0.63
N ALA A 175 20.11 2.71 1.92
CA ALA A 175 19.88 3.81 2.86
C ALA A 175 20.57 5.13 2.46
N ALA A 176 21.65 5.08 1.66
CA ALA A 176 22.38 6.27 1.22
C ALA A 176 21.54 7.12 0.24
N TYR A 177 20.72 6.48 -0.60
CA TYR A 177 19.90 7.16 -1.62
C TYR A 177 18.78 8.02 -1.03
N VAL A 178 18.39 7.76 0.21
CA VAL A 178 17.35 8.54 0.91
C VAL A 178 17.90 9.33 2.09
N ALA A 179 19.23 9.49 2.18
CA ALA A 179 19.84 10.20 3.30
C ALA A 179 19.48 11.70 3.30
N ASP A 180 19.33 12.32 2.13
CA ASP A 180 19.14 13.76 1.95
C ASP A 180 17.73 14.14 1.45
N VAL A 181 16.85 13.16 1.20
CA VAL A 181 15.46 13.45 0.76
C VAL A 181 14.66 14.14 1.85
N ALA A 182 13.64 14.89 1.43
CA ALA A 182 12.78 15.65 2.34
C ALA A 182 12.13 14.76 3.42
N PRO A 183 11.92 15.26 4.66
CA PRO A 183 11.39 14.46 5.77
C PRO A 183 10.04 13.79 5.49
N VAL A 184 9.18 14.38 4.67
CA VAL A 184 7.89 13.77 4.29
C VAL A 184 8.08 12.42 3.60
N PHE A 185 9.07 12.29 2.72
CA PHE A 185 9.35 11.03 2.03
C PHE A 185 9.86 9.99 3.02
N LYS A 186 10.76 10.38 3.92
CA LYS A 186 11.27 9.50 4.99
C LYS A 186 10.14 8.95 5.86
N LEU A 187 9.22 9.80 6.30
CA LEU A 187 8.05 9.40 7.09
C LEU A 187 7.13 8.47 6.28
N HIS A 188 6.87 8.81 5.02
CA HIS A 188 6.04 7.99 4.13
C HIS A 188 6.64 6.61 3.85
N LEU A 189 7.97 6.50 3.70
CA LEU A 189 8.65 5.23 3.52
C LEU A 189 8.58 4.37 4.79
N VAL A 190 8.91 4.94 5.95
CA VAL A 190 8.86 4.20 7.22
C VAL A 190 7.45 3.71 7.51
N LEU A 191 6.45 4.59 7.42
CA LEU A 191 5.05 4.21 7.68
C LEU A 191 4.52 3.23 6.62
N GLY A 192 4.94 3.38 5.35
CA GLY A 192 4.67 2.43 4.28
C GLY A 192 5.20 1.03 4.62
N MET A 193 6.45 0.91 5.07
CA MET A 193 7.02 -0.37 5.51
C MET A 193 6.31 -0.92 6.76
N THR A 194 5.87 -0.06 7.68
CA THR A 194 5.07 -0.46 8.84
C THR A 194 3.73 -1.08 8.43
N ILE A 195 3.12 -0.64 7.34
CA ILE A 195 1.89 -1.29 6.83
C ILE A 195 2.15 -2.75 6.46
N PHE A 196 3.29 -3.05 5.81
CA PHE A 196 3.69 -4.44 5.54
C PHE A 196 3.95 -5.23 6.83
N LEU A 197 4.55 -4.60 7.84
CA LEU A 197 4.78 -5.23 9.14
C LEU A 197 3.48 -5.66 9.84
N VAL A 198 2.45 -4.82 9.83
CA VAL A 198 1.16 -5.13 10.48
C VAL A 198 0.22 -5.95 9.59
N PHE A 199 0.53 -6.07 8.31
CA PHE A 199 -0.29 -6.73 7.30
C PHE A 199 -0.78 -8.13 7.73
N PRO A 200 0.09 -9.08 8.12
CA PRO A 200 -0.34 -10.46 8.42
C PRO A 200 -1.20 -10.56 9.67
N PHE A 201 -1.20 -9.56 10.54
CA PHE A 201 -1.95 -9.54 11.80
C PHE A 201 -3.29 -8.80 11.70
N SER A 202 -3.66 -8.38 10.50
CA SER A 202 -4.82 -7.52 10.27
C SER A 202 -5.74 -8.05 9.19
N ARG A 203 -6.82 -7.32 8.90
CA ARG A 203 -7.71 -7.61 7.77
C ARG A 203 -7.01 -7.50 6.41
N LEU A 204 -5.83 -6.88 6.32
CA LEU A 204 -5.12 -6.65 5.05
C LEU A 204 -4.78 -7.94 4.29
N VAL A 205 -4.74 -9.09 4.96
CA VAL A 205 -4.55 -10.41 4.33
C VAL A 205 -5.53 -10.71 3.20
N HIS A 206 -6.71 -10.08 3.18
CA HIS A 206 -7.66 -10.20 2.08
C HIS A 206 -7.08 -9.79 0.72
N ILE A 207 -6.05 -8.95 0.69
CA ILE A 207 -5.39 -8.47 -0.54
C ILE A 207 -4.77 -9.66 -1.31
N TRP A 208 -4.15 -10.62 -0.62
CA TRP A 208 -3.62 -11.83 -1.25
C TRP A 208 -4.71 -12.61 -1.98
N SER A 209 -5.87 -12.81 -1.33
CA SER A 209 -7.03 -13.45 -1.96
C SER A 209 -7.66 -12.58 -3.05
N GLY A 210 -7.54 -11.26 -2.96
CA GLY A 210 -7.88 -10.33 -4.03
C GLY A 210 -7.11 -10.64 -5.31
N PHE A 211 -5.78 -10.81 -5.23
CA PHE A 211 -4.99 -11.22 -6.39
C PHE A 211 -5.30 -12.64 -6.86
N ALA A 212 -5.45 -13.59 -5.93
CA ALA A 212 -5.84 -14.96 -6.28
C ALA A 212 -7.22 -15.05 -6.97
N SER A 213 -8.10 -14.06 -6.75
CA SER A 213 -9.43 -14.01 -7.37
C SER A 213 -9.39 -13.87 -8.89
N LEU A 214 -8.26 -13.44 -9.49
CA LEU A 214 -8.08 -13.42 -10.94
C LEU A 214 -8.22 -14.82 -11.57
N ALA A 215 -7.93 -15.89 -10.83
CA ALA A 215 -8.17 -17.25 -11.28
C ALA A 215 -9.66 -17.56 -11.52
N TYR A 216 -10.58 -16.77 -10.95
CA TYR A 216 -12.02 -16.91 -11.19
C TYR A 216 -12.39 -16.63 -12.66
N LEU A 217 -11.64 -15.78 -13.37
CA LEU A 217 -11.91 -15.42 -14.76
C LEU A 217 -11.86 -16.64 -15.71
N THR A 218 -11.10 -17.67 -15.35
CA THR A 218 -10.94 -18.89 -16.14
C THR A 218 -11.47 -20.13 -15.43
N ARG A 219 -12.01 -19.99 -14.22
CA ARG A 219 -12.53 -21.12 -13.44
C ARG A 219 -13.87 -21.58 -14.00
N ALA A 220 -14.06 -22.88 -14.13
CA ALA A 220 -15.38 -23.44 -14.41
C ALA A 220 -16.40 -23.02 -13.33
N TYR A 221 -17.65 -22.80 -13.77
CA TYR A 221 -18.75 -22.48 -12.85
C TYR A 221 -18.97 -23.60 -11.84
N GLN A 222 -19.02 -24.85 -12.31
CA GLN A 222 -19.20 -26.03 -11.48
C GLN A 222 -17.85 -26.52 -10.94
N VAL A 223 -17.76 -26.68 -9.63
CA VAL A 223 -16.58 -27.21 -8.94
C VAL A 223 -17.02 -28.42 -8.12
N VAL A 224 -16.62 -29.61 -8.55
CA VAL A 224 -16.90 -30.87 -7.84
C VAL A 224 -15.62 -31.37 -7.21
N ARG A 225 -15.65 -31.69 -5.91
CA ARG A 225 -14.53 -32.32 -5.21
C ARG A 225 -14.79 -33.82 -5.09
N ALA A 226 -13.85 -34.63 -5.57
CA ALA A 226 -13.91 -36.08 -5.39
C ALA A 226 -13.73 -36.45 -3.90
N ARG A 227 -14.13 -37.66 -3.52
CA ARG A 227 -13.86 -38.20 -2.18
C ARG A 227 -12.34 -38.25 -1.95
N ARG A 228 -11.88 -37.68 -0.83
CA ARG A 228 -10.50 -37.65 -0.35
C ARG A 228 -10.48 -38.07 1.11
#